data_AF-A0A3D1TS69-F1
#
_entry.id   AF-A0A3D1TS69-F1
#
_cell.length_a   1.000
_cell.length_b   1.000
_cell.length_c   1.000
_cell.angle_alpha   90.00
_cell.angle_beta   90.00
_cell.angle_gamma   90.00
#
_symmetry.space_group_name_H-M   'P 1'
#
loop_
_entity.id
_entity.type
_entity.pdbx_description
1 polymer ?
#
loop_
_entity_poly.entity_id
_entity_poly.type
_entity_poly.pdbx_seq_one_letter_code
_entity_poly.pdbx_strand_id
1 'polypeptide(L)'
;MQSQYIDRLQTTHNPINANSAGTKDKGIDKAFNVAAYTFNSSVRKKNYYFVQVQINKMAYLYPLFYRPQIATSDSKVKNFKNTAVGEATWNSFQWKNK
;
A
#
# COMPACT_ATOMS: atom_id res chain seq x y z
N MET A 1 -3.00 -20.30 -16.36
CA MET A 1 -3.64 -19.26 -15.52
C MET A 1 -2.65 -18.10 -15.37
N GLN A 2 -2.91 -16.99 -16.04
CA GLN A 2 -2.12 -15.75 -15.98
C GLN A 2 -2.63 -14.94 -14.77
N SER A 3 -1.74 -14.46 -13.89
CA SER A 3 -2.15 -13.61 -12.76
C SER A 3 -2.58 -12.23 -13.28
N GLN A 4 -3.75 -11.79 -12.85
CA GLN A 4 -4.43 -10.56 -13.28
C GLN A 4 -3.71 -9.26 -12.88
N TYR A 5 -2.64 -9.34 -12.09
CA TYR A 5 -1.94 -8.18 -11.52
C TYR A 5 -0.61 -7.87 -12.19
N ILE A 6 -0.16 -8.65 -13.18
CA ILE A 6 1.16 -8.46 -13.82
C ILE A 6 1.11 -7.26 -14.75
N ASP A 7 1.61 -6.14 -14.24
CA ASP A 7 1.59 -4.84 -14.92
C ASP A 7 2.34 -4.85 -16.26
N ARG A 8 3.42 -5.65 -16.38
CA ARG A 8 4.19 -5.80 -17.63
C ARG A 8 3.43 -6.47 -18.78
N LEU A 9 2.23 -7.02 -18.51
CA LEU A 9 1.37 -7.67 -19.51
C LEU A 9 0.15 -6.82 -19.88
N GLN A 10 0.04 -5.59 -19.36
CA GLN A 10 -1.09 -4.69 -19.61
C GLN A 10 -0.63 -3.44 -20.38
N THR A 11 -1.51 -2.91 -21.26
CA THR A 11 -1.28 -1.68 -22.05
C THR A 11 -1.53 -0.39 -21.27
N THR A 12 -2.35 -0.45 -20.20
CA THR A 12 -2.67 0.70 -19.34
C THR A 12 -2.15 0.43 -17.94
N HIS A 13 -1.04 1.10 -17.59
CA HIS A 13 -0.36 0.92 -16.32
C HIS A 13 -1.00 1.76 -15.21
N ASN A 14 -1.55 1.11 -14.18
CA ASN A 14 -1.84 1.80 -12.93
C ASN A 14 -0.74 1.45 -11.92
N PRO A 15 0.26 2.33 -11.72
CA PRO A 15 1.44 2.03 -10.90
C PRO A 15 1.11 1.71 -9.44
N ILE A 16 -0.07 2.11 -8.94
CA ILE A 16 -0.51 1.82 -7.56
C ILE A 16 -0.79 0.33 -7.31
N ASN A 17 -1.15 -0.45 -8.35
CA ASN A 17 -1.44 -1.89 -8.23
C ASN A 17 -0.46 -2.76 -9.02
N ALA A 18 0.68 -2.19 -9.41
CA ALA A 18 1.63 -2.86 -10.28
C ALA A 18 2.33 -4.03 -9.57
N ASN A 19 2.16 -5.25 -10.08
CA ASN A 19 2.97 -6.40 -9.65
C ASN A 19 4.33 -6.38 -10.39
N SER A 20 5.23 -5.49 -9.96
CA SER A 20 6.57 -5.35 -10.56
C SER A 20 7.43 -6.61 -10.45
N ALA A 21 7.13 -7.46 -9.46
CA ALA A 21 7.79 -8.75 -9.21
C ALA A 21 7.27 -9.89 -10.12
N GLY A 22 6.15 -9.69 -10.81
CA GLY A 22 5.55 -10.75 -11.65
C GLY A 22 5.04 -11.96 -10.85
N THR A 23 4.71 -11.76 -9.58
CA THR A 23 4.20 -12.79 -8.66
C THR A 23 2.97 -13.50 -9.23
N LYS A 24 3.02 -14.83 -9.33
CA LYS A 24 1.91 -15.69 -9.78
C LYS A 24 1.61 -16.74 -8.71
N ASP A 25 0.82 -16.38 -7.71
CA ASP A 25 0.49 -17.27 -6.60
C ASP A 25 -1.01 -17.25 -6.32
N LYS A 26 -1.68 -18.40 -6.53
CA LYS A 26 -3.13 -18.53 -6.34
C LYS A 26 -3.57 -18.34 -4.89
N GLY A 27 -2.70 -18.68 -3.93
CA GLY A 27 -2.95 -18.47 -2.52
C GLY A 27 -2.95 -16.99 -2.17
N ILE A 28 -1.97 -16.23 -2.68
CA ILE A 28 -1.88 -14.78 -2.52
C ILE A 28 -3.11 -14.11 -3.15
N ASP A 29 -3.46 -14.46 -4.40
CA ASP A 29 -4.63 -13.92 -5.09
C ASP A 29 -5.93 -14.19 -4.32
N LYS A 30 -6.12 -15.41 -3.83
CA LYS A 30 -7.29 -15.79 -3.01
C LYS A 30 -7.34 -14.99 -1.71
N ALA A 31 -6.21 -14.84 -1.01
CA ALA A 31 -6.16 -14.11 0.25
C ALA A 31 -6.47 -12.62 0.07
N PHE A 32 -5.94 -11.99 -0.99
CA PHE A 32 -6.29 -10.61 -1.33
C PHE A 32 -7.78 -10.44 -1.63
N ASN A 33 -8.37 -11.35 -2.42
CA ASN A 33 -9.81 -11.31 -2.72
C ASN A 33 -10.65 -11.41 -1.44
N VAL A 34 -10.36 -12.38 -0.55
CA VAL A 34 -11.08 -12.50 0.73
C VAL A 34 -10.95 -11.24 1.58
N ALA A 35 -9.74 -10.66 1.65
CA ALA A 35 -9.51 -9.44 2.43
C ALA A 35 -10.18 -8.19 1.83
N ALA A 36 -10.37 -8.15 0.51
CA ALA A 36 -11.02 -7.03 -0.19
C ALA A 36 -12.54 -7.01 0.00
N TYR A 37 -13.17 -8.19 0.03
CA TYR A 37 -14.64 -8.32 0.09
C TYR A 37 -15.22 -8.49 1.50
N THR A 38 -14.42 -8.28 2.56
CA THR A 38 -14.89 -8.41 3.95
C THR A 38 -14.69 -7.11 4.74
N PHE A 39 -15.69 -6.76 5.55
CA PHE A 39 -15.59 -5.65 6.50
C PHE A 39 -15.04 -6.08 7.87
N ASN A 40 -14.86 -7.38 8.11
CA ASN A 40 -14.35 -7.89 9.37
C ASN A 40 -12.82 -7.71 9.47
N SER A 41 -12.37 -6.88 10.41
CA SER A 41 -10.95 -6.57 10.60
C SER A 41 -10.08 -7.79 10.94
N SER A 42 -10.60 -8.75 11.70
CA SER A 42 -9.90 -9.99 12.03
C SER A 42 -9.68 -10.87 10.80
N VAL A 43 -10.71 -11.00 9.95
CA VAL A 43 -10.61 -11.74 8.68
C VAL A 43 -9.62 -11.05 7.74
N ARG A 44 -9.65 -9.72 7.62
CA ARG A 44 -8.66 -8.96 6.83
C ARG A 44 -7.23 -9.18 7.35
N LYS A 45 -7.02 -9.04 8.66
CA LYS A 45 -5.71 -9.21 9.29
C LYS A 45 -5.12 -10.60 9.02
N LYS A 46 -5.92 -11.66 9.17
CA LYS A 46 -5.48 -13.04 8.90
C LYS A 46 -5.02 -13.23 7.46
N ASN A 47 -5.78 -12.71 6.49
CA ASN A 47 -5.45 -12.86 5.07
C ASN A 47 -4.24 -12.01 4.66
N TYR A 48 -4.12 -10.76 5.14
CA TYR A 48 -2.92 -9.97 4.88
C TYR A 48 -1.66 -10.57 5.53
N TYR A 49 -1.78 -11.16 6.71
CA TYR A 49 -0.68 -11.89 7.33
C TYR A 49 -0.24 -13.09 6.48
N PHE A 50 -1.20 -13.87 5.95
CA PHE A 50 -0.87 -14.96 5.02
C PHE A 50 -0.10 -14.45 3.80
N VAL A 51 -0.53 -13.35 3.18
CA VAL A 51 0.16 -12.74 2.05
C VAL A 51 1.59 -12.35 2.42
N GLN A 52 1.79 -11.65 3.54
CA GLN A 52 3.13 -11.25 4.02
C GLN A 52 4.04 -12.46 4.21
N VAL A 53 3.53 -13.54 4.82
CA VAL A 53 4.30 -14.76 5.02
C VAL A 53 4.67 -15.40 3.68
N GLN A 54 3.74 -15.49 2.72
CA GLN A 54 4.02 -16.12 1.43
C GLN A 54 4.99 -15.32 0.56
N ILE A 55 4.85 -13.99 0.54
CA ILE A 55 5.78 -13.11 -0.18
C ILE A 55 7.22 -13.33 0.31
N ASN A 56 7.42 -13.41 1.63
CA ASN A 56 8.73 -13.64 2.22
C ASN A 56 9.23 -15.07 1.96
N LYS A 57 8.38 -16.09 2.15
CA LYS A 57 8.75 -17.51 1.92
C LYS A 57 9.22 -17.78 0.50
N MET A 58 8.56 -17.16 -0.49
CA MET A 58 8.85 -17.34 -1.90
C MET A 58 9.83 -16.31 -2.45
N ALA A 59 10.31 -15.38 -1.61
CA ALA A 59 11.18 -14.27 -1.98
C ALA A 59 10.65 -13.44 -3.17
N TYR A 60 9.33 -13.28 -3.28
CA TYR A 60 8.72 -12.49 -4.37
C TYR A 60 9.07 -11.00 -4.27
N LEU A 61 9.12 -10.48 -3.05
CA LEU A 61 9.56 -9.13 -2.72
C LEU A 61 10.33 -9.20 -1.40
N TYR A 62 11.45 -8.49 -1.34
CA TYR A 62 12.25 -8.39 -0.13
C TYR A 62 12.19 -6.95 0.40
N PRO A 63 11.48 -6.68 1.51
CA PRO A 63 11.43 -5.36 2.11
C PRO A 63 12.82 -4.99 2.65
N LEU A 64 13.39 -3.88 2.18
CA LEU A 64 14.70 -3.40 2.65
C LEU A 64 14.55 -2.52 3.90
N PHE A 65 13.77 -1.45 3.78
CA PHE A 65 13.49 -0.51 4.85
C PHE A 65 12.27 0.35 4.50
N TYR A 66 11.64 0.93 5.53
CA TYR A 66 10.66 2.00 5.35
C TYR A 66 11.39 3.33 5.26
N ARG A 67 11.06 4.15 4.25
CA ARG A 67 11.63 5.49 4.12
C ARG A 67 10.99 6.42 5.14
N PRO A 68 11.77 7.20 5.92
CA PRO A 68 11.20 8.25 6.75
C PRO A 68 10.56 9.32 5.85
N GLN A 69 9.38 9.78 6.24
CA GLN A 69 8.75 10.93 5.59
C GLN A 69 9.16 12.21 6.32
N ILE A 70 9.84 13.09 5.60
CA ILE A 70 10.27 14.39 6.10
C ILE A 70 9.34 15.43 5.50
N ALA A 71 8.66 16.19 6.35
CA ALA A 71 7.83 17.32 5.95
C ALA A 71 8.34 18.58 6.63
N THR A 72 8.46 19.66 5.86
CA THR A 72 8.82 20.99 6.33
C THR A 72 7.63 21.91 6.18
N SER A 73 7.32 22.69 7.21
CA SER A 73 6.29 23.74 7.16
C SER A 73 6.90 25.09 7.52
N ASP A 74 6.42 26.17 6.89
CA ASP A 74 6.77 27.52 7.33
C ASP A 74 6.32 27.72 8.79
N SER A 75 7.18 28.34 9.60
CA SER A 75 6.91 28.73 10.99
C SER A 75 5.64 29.61 11.17
N LYS A 76 5.15 30.23 10.09
CA LYS A 76 3.90 31.00 10.02
C LYS A 76 2.65 30.13 9.85
N VAL A 77 2.78 28.85 9.48
CA VAL A 77 1.65 27.93 9.32
C VAL A 77 1.34 27.25 10.65
N LYS A 78 0.09 27.42 11.13
CA LYS A 78 -0.47 26.72 12.28
C LYS A 78 -1.30 25.51 11.83
N ASN A 79 -1.39 24.51 12.70
CA ASN A 79 -2.19 23.28 12.52
C ASN A 79 -1.79 22.38 11.35
N PHE A 80 -0.60 22.57 10.77
CA PHE A 80 -0.03 21.58 9.88
C PHE A 80 0.18 20.25 10.64
N LYS A 81 -0.28 19.14 10.07
CA LYS A 81 -0.07 17.80 10.62
C LYS A 81 0.43 16.89 9.52
N ASN A 82 1.64 16.37 9.70
CA ASN A 82 2.15 15.36 8.79
C ASN A 82 1.33 14.06 8.90
N THR A 83 1.24 13.29 7.82
CA THR A 83 0.62 11.95 7.80
C THR A 83 1.61 10.94 7.26
N ALA A 84 1.64 9.75 7.84
CA ALA A 84 2.45 8.63 7.34
C ALA A 84 1.91 8.05 6.01
N VAL A 85 0.63 8.33 5.71
CA VAL A 85 -0.10 7.78 4.56
C VAL A 85 -0.96 8.88 3.93
N GLY A 86 -0.84 9.06 2.62
CA GLY A 86 -1.57 10.09 1.87
C GLY A 86 -0.74 11.34 1.56
N GLU A 87 -1.40 12.36 1.04
CA GLU A 87 -0.75 13.64 0.71
C GLU A 87 -0.52 14.49 1.96
N ALA A 88 0.56 15.26 1.98
CA ALA A 88 0.86 16.20 3.06
C ALA A 88 -0.26 17.24 3.28
N THR A 89 -1.11 17.44 2.29
CA THR A 89 -2.24 18.38 2.23
C THR A 89 -3.56 17.81 2.78
N TRP A 90 -3.58 16.58 3.30
CA TRP A 90 -4.80 15.91 3.78
C TRP A 90 -5.59 16.74 4.81
N ASN A 91 -4.91 17.58 5.60
CA ASN A 91 -5.52 18.46 6.59
C ASN A 91 -5.45 19.95 6.25
N SER A 92 -5.26 20.29 4.97
CA SER A 92 -5.12 21.68 4.50
C SER A 92 -6.26 22.61 4.93
N PHE A 93 -7.48 22.08 5.05
CA PHE A 93 -8.66 22.80 5.57
C PHE A 93 -8.51 23.31 7.01
N GLN A 94 -7.53 22.80 7.78
CA GLN A 94 -7.26 23.23 9.16
C GLN A 94 -6.13 24.27 9.25
N TRP A 95 -5.40 24.48 8.16
CA TRP A 95 -4.20 25.32 8.16
C TRP A 95 -4.58 26.78 8.30
N LYS A 96 -3.81 27.51 9.13
CA LYS A 96 -4.01 28.94 9.35
C LYS A 96 -2.66 29.65 9.30
N ASN A 97 -2.66 30.85 8.76
CA ASN A 97 -1.53 31.76 8.96
C ASN A 97 -1.57 32.28 10.40
N LYS A 98 -0.40 32.47 10.99
CA LYS A 98 -0.25 33.14 12.28
C LYS A 98 -0.73 34.57 12.26
#